data_AF-A0A7X9Q307-F1
#
_entry.id   AF-A0A7X9Q307-F1
#
_cell.length_a   1.000
_cell.length_b   1.000
_cell.length_c   1.000
_cell.angle_alpha   90.00
_cell.angle_beta   90.00
_cell.angle_gamma   90.00
#
_symmetry.space_group_name_H-M   'P 1'
#
loop_
_entity.id
_entity.type
_entity.pdbx_description
1 polymer ?
#
loop_
_entity_poly.entity_id
_entity_poly.type
_entity_poly.pdbx_seq_one_letter_code
_entity_poly.pdbx_strand_id
1 'polypeptide(L)'
;MTVAQLAAAQHAAGRPLRFDEYLAIVLYGEHGFYTTSGQAGRRGDFITSPEVGPLFAAVLARWIDAEHARLGAPDDFTIVEVGAGPGTLARAILLAAPHWIERYVAVEISPTQRAQHPAGVRSQAELPSVPFRGVVIANELLDNLPFRLAVFDGGWREAMVSIARDGTPS
;
A
#
# COMPACT_ATOMS: atom_id res chain seq x y z
N MET A 1 -1.33 -17.35 -6.68
CA MET A 1 -0.34 -17.88 -5.73
C MET A 1 -0.42 -19.41 -5.65
N THR A 2 0.71 -20.12 -5.74
CA THR A 2 0.72 -21.59 -5.60
C THR A 2 1.37 -22.02 -4.29
N VAL A 3 0.86 -23.12 -3.71
CA VAL A 3 1.45 -23.83 -2.57
C VAL A 3 2.95 -24.08 -2.76
N ALA A 4 3.36 -24.36 -4.00
CA ALA A 4 4.75 -24.64 -4.35
C ALA A 4 5.71 -23.47 -4.05
N GLN A 5 5.28 -22.21 -4.19
CA GLN A 5 6.13 -21.05 -3.88
C GLN A 5 6.33 -20.89 -2.37
N LEU A 6 5.27 -21.08 -1.58
CA LEU A 6 5.35 -21.05 -0.13
C LEU A 6 6.20 -22.20 0.41
N ALA A 7 6.07 -23.40 -0.17
CA ALA A 7 6.91 -24.55 0.15
C ALA A 7 8.39 -24.31 -0.20
N ALA A 8 8.67 -23.70 -1.36
CA ALA A 8 10.02 -23.33 -1.76
C ALA A 8 10.63 -22.27 -0.82
N ALA A 9 9.86 -21.24 -0.44
CA ALA A 9 10.30 -20.23 0.51
C ALA A 9 10.61 -20.83 1.90
N GLN A 10 9.74 -21.72 2.39
CA GLN A 10 9.97 -22.44 3.64
C GLN A 10 11.21 -23.35 3.56
N HIS A 11 11.38 -24.07 2.44
CA HIS A 11 12.55 -24.92 2.23
C HIS A 11 13.85 -24.11 2.20
N ALA A 12 13.85 -22.98 1.50
CA ALA A 12 14.99 -22.06 1.44
C ALA A 12 15.31 -21.45 2.82
N ALA A 13 14.29 -21.14 3.63
CA ALA A 13 14.47 -20.64 4.98
C ALA A 13 15.01 -21.70 5.95
N GLY A 14 14.83 -23.00 5.66
CA GLY A 14 15.18 -24.10 6.56
C GLY A 14 14.35 -24.14 7.85
N ARG A 15 13.27 -23.36 7.92
CA ARG A 15 12.37 -23.21 9.07
C ARG A 15 10.97 -22.84 8.60
N PRO A 16 9.93 -23.00 9.44
CA PRO A 16 8.65 -22.34 9.24
C PRO A 16 8.83 -20.84 8.96
N LEU A 17 7.93 -20.28 8.15
CA LEU A 17 7.95 -18.86 7.81
C LEU A 17 7.39 -18.06 8.99
N ARG A 18 7.97 -16.90 9.28
CA ARG A 18 7.28 -15.95 10.16
C ARG A 18 6.02 -15.44 9.44
N PHE A 19 5.03 -14.98 10.21
CA PHE A 19 3.79 -14.48 9.62
C PHE A 19 3.99 -13.29 8.66
N ASP A 20 4.97 -12.41 8.95
CA ASP A 20 5.34 -11.28 8.07
C ASP A 20 5.94 -11.77 6.74
N GLU A 21 6.79 -12.80 6.77
CA GLU A 21 7.37 -13.39 5.56
C GLU A 21 6.31 -14.06 4.68
N TYR A 22 5.38 -14.79 5.31
CA TYR A 22 4.24 -15.37 4.64
C TYR A 22 3.39 -14.27 3.97
N LEU A 23 2.98 -13.25 4.73
CA LEU A 23 2.17 -12.14 4.22
C LEU A 23 2.86 -11.41 3.06
N ALA A 24 4.17 -11.15 3.16
CA ALA A 24 4.92 -10.51 2.09
C ALA A 24 4.87 -11.31 0.77
N ILE A 25 4.99 -12.63 0.85
CA ILE A 25 4.91 -13.51 -0.33
C ILE A 25 3.49 -13.52 -0.90
N VAL A 26 2.46 -13.70 -0.07
CA VAL A 26 1.08 -13.86 -0.55
C VAL A 26 0.47 -12.56 -1.05
N LEU A 27 0.92 -11.41 -0.53
CA LEU A 27 0.42 -10.10 -0.93
C LEU A 27 1.22 -9.53 -2.10
N TYR A 28 2.56 -9.57 -2.03
CA TYR A 28 3.44 -8.81 -2.91
C TYR A 28 4.42 -9.65 -3.74
N GLY A 29 4.48 -10.96 -3.53
CA GLY A 29 5.31 -11.86 -4.35
C GLY A 29 4.87 -11.89 -5.82
N GLU A 30 5.63 -12.59 -6.67
CA GLU A 30 5.36 -12.71 -8.12
C GLU A 30 3.92 -13.14 -8.45
N HIS A 31 3.32 -13.98 -7.60
CA HIS A 31 1.92 -14.43 -7.72
C HIS A 31 1.03 -13.94 -6.57
N GLY A 32 1.47 -12.89 -5.89
CA GLY A 32 0.76 -12.28 -4.78
C GLY A 32 -0.50 -11.55 -5.24
N PHE A 33 -1.41 -11.32 -4.31
CA PHE A 33 -2.70 -10.69 -4.56
C PHE A 33 -2.56 -9.32 -5.25
N TYR A 34 -1.67 -8.45 -4.78
CA TYR A 34 -1.46 -7.11 -5.34
C TYR A 34 -0.64 -7.11 -6.64
N THR A 35 0.07 -8.19 -6.93
CA THR A 35 0.87 -8.34 -8.17
C THR A 35 0.03 -8.87 -9.33
N THR A 36 -0.89 -9.80 -9.08
CA THR A 36 -1.58 -10.57 -10.14
C THR A 36 -3.06 -10.24 -10.30
N SER A 37 -3.79 -10.10 -9.19
CA SER A 37 -5.22 -9.81 -9.20
C SER A 37 -5.51 -8.33 -8.96
N GLY A 38 -4.64 -7.65 -8.18
CA GLY A 38 -4.33 -6.22 -8.19
C GLY A 38 -5.50 -5.23 -8.15
N GLN A 39 -6.72 -5.67 -7.88
CA GLN A 39 -7.88 -4.82 -7.65
C GLN A 39 -8.43 -5.14 -6.27
N ALA A 40 -7.72 -4.70 -5.23
CA ALA A 40 -8.44 -4.30 -4.03
C ALA A 40 -9.44 -3.23 -4.47
N GLY A 41 -10.73 -3.59 -4.50
CA GLY A 41 -11.81 -2.68 -4.91
C GLY A 41 -12.71 -3.14 -6.07
N ARG A 42 -12.49 -4.28 -6.74
CA ARG A 42 -13.43 -4.73 -7.80
C ARG A 42 -13.90 -6.18 -7.62
N ARG A 43 -15.13 -6.26 -7.08
CA ARG A 43 -16.05 -7.40 -6.93
C ARG A 43 -15.99 -8.16 -5.61
N GLY A 44 -16.96 -7.84 -4.75
CA GLY A 44 -17.54 -8.75 -3.78
C GLY A 44 -17.00 -8.58 -2.37
N ASP A 45 -17.88 -8.10 -1.48
CA ASP A 45 -17.91 -8.38 -0.04
C ASP A 45 -17.19 -7.47 0.95
N PHE A 46 -16.46 -6.44 0.52
CA PHE A 46 -16.09 -5.34 1.43
C PHE A 46 -16.37 -3.97 0.79
N ILE A 47 -17.38 -3.30 1.31
CA ILE A 47 -17.55 -1.85 1.17
C ILE A 47 -16.49 -1.23 2.08
N THR A 48 -15.31 -0.90 1.56
CA THR A 48 -14.46 0.12 2.20
C THR A 48 -14.99 1.50 1.83
N SER A 49 -14.63 2.53 2.61
CA SER A 49 -15.16 3.88 2.42
C SER A 49 -14.71 4.44 1.06
N PRO A 50 -15.66 4.72 0.18
CA PRO A 50 -15.95 4.09 -1.13
C PRO A 50 -14.71 3.63 -1.95
N GLU A 51 -14.77 3.55 -3.27
CA GLU A 51 -13.60 3.88 -4.12
C GLU A 51 -13.21 5.37 -3.90
N VAL A 52 -12.90 5.76 -2.65
CA VAL A 52 -12.64 7.09 -2.09
C VAL A 52 -13.72 8.16 -2.31
N GLY A 53 -14.33 8.26 -3.49
CA GLY A 53 -15.40 9.19 -3.83
C GLY A 53 -14.90 10.64 -4.01
N PRO A 54 -15.46 11.41 -4.97
CA PRO A 54 -15.07 12.80 -5.19
C PRO A 54 -15.15 13.68 -3.94
N LEU A 55 -16.05 13.37 -3.01
CA LEU A 55 -16.23 14.13 -1.77
C LEU A 55 -15.04 13.99 -0.81
N PHE A 56 -14.54 12.77 -0.58
CA PHE A 56 -13.38 12.57 0.29
C PHE A 56 -12.15 13.25 -0.29
N ALA A 57 -11.91 13.08 -1.59
CA ALA A 57 -10.80 13.73 -2.28
C ALA A 57 -10.88 15.26 -2.19
N ALA A 58 -12.07 15.83 -2.34
CA ALA A 58 -12.26 17.28 -2.17
C ALA A 58 -12.03 17.75 -0.72
N VAL A 59 -12.46 16.99 0.29
CA VAL A 59 -12.18 17.29 1.70
C VAL A 59 -10.68 17.22 1.96
N LEU A 60 -10.01 16.18 1.48
CA LEU A 60 -8.58 15.98 1.66
C LEU A 60 -7.76 17.08 0.96
N ALA A 61 -8.13 17.44 -0.27
CA ALA A 61 -7.48 18.53 -1.01
C ALA A 61 -7.56 19.87 -0.25
N ARG A 62 -8.74 20.21 0.30
CA ARG A 62 -8.90 21.42 1.13
C ARG A 62 -8.07 21.35 2.42
N TRP A 63 -7.97 20.17 3.03
CA TRP A 63 -7.13 20.00 4.21
C TRP A 63 -5.64 20.19 3.86
N ILE A 64 -5.18 19.68 2.72
CA ILE A 64 -3.81 19.88 2.22
C ILE A 64 -3.55 21.38 1.98
N ASP A 65 -4.49 22.12 1.39
CA ASP A 65 -4.38 23.58 1.22
C ASP A 65 -4.22 24.30 2.57
N ALA A 66 -5.00 23.90 3.58
CA ALA A 66 -4.90 24.46 4.92
C ALA A 66 -3.54 24.15 5.57
N GLU A 67 -3.00 22.94 5.39
CA GLU A 67 -1.68 22.57 5.89
C GLU A 67 -0.54 23.29 5.16
N HIS A 68 -0.66 23.48 3.84
CA HIS A 68 0.29 24.28 3.07
C HIS A 68 0.34 25.72 3.61
N ALA A 69 -0.82 26.34 3.82
CA ALA A 69 -0.93 27.67 4.43
C ALA A 69 -0.39 27.71 5.86
N ARG A 70 -0.71 26.71 6.70
CA ARG A 70 -0.21 26.59 8.09
C ARG A 70 1.31 26.50 8.14
N LEU A 71 1.92 25.89 7.14
CA LEU A 71 3.37 25.81 6.98
C LEU A 71 3.99 27.06 6.34
N GLY A 72 3.22 28.12 6.09
CA GLY A 72 3.72 29.37 5.50
C GLY A 72 3.80 29.35 3.98
N ALA A 73 2.98 28.51 3.32
CA ALA A 73 2.90 28.35 1.88
C ALA A 73 4.26 28.17 1.18
N PRO A 74 5.11 27.22 1.62
CA PRO A 74 6.45 27.06 1.07
C PRO A 74 6.43 26.61 -0.40
N ASP A 75 7.42 27.07 -1.18
CA ASP A 75 7.58 26.73 -2.59
C ASP A 75 8.01 25.27 -2.83
N ASP A 76 8.52 24.58 -1.80
CA ASP A 76 8.97 23.18 -1.85
C ASP A 76 7.97 22.18 -1.23
N PHE A 77 6.69 22.58 -1.09
CA PHE A 77 5.65 21.74 -0.51
C PHE A 77 5.37 20.47 -1.34
N THR A 78 5.62 19.30 -0.77
CA THR A 78 5.44 17.99 -1.44
C THR A 78 4.32 17.18 -0.80
N ILE A 79 3.49 16.53 -1.62
CA ILE A 79 2.44 15.62 -1.18
C ILE A 79 2.88 14.21 -1.55
N VAL A 80 3.00 13.31 -0.58
CA VAL A 80 3.44 11.93 -0.81
C VAL A 80 2.31 10.98 -0.43
N GLU A 81 1.71 10.30 -1.40
CA GLU A 81 0.77 9.20 -1.18
C GLU A 81 1.53 7.88 -1.16
N VAL A 82 1.48 7.15 -0.05
CA VAL A 82 2.18 5.88 0.16
C VAL A 82 1.19 4.74 0.05
N GLY A 83 1.50 3.75 -0.80
CA GLY A 83 0.55 2.69 -1.15
C GLY A 83 -0.52 3.21 -2.09
N ALA A 84 -0.14 4.02 -3.08
CA ALA A 84 -1.07 4.68 -3.99
C ALA A 84 -1.91 3.71 -4.85
N GLY A 85 -1.56 2.42 -4.88
CA GLY A 85 -2.25 1.41 -5.68
C GLY A 85 -2.33 1.84 -7.14
N PRO A 86 -3.47 1.69 -7.83
CA PRO A 86 -3.64 2.13 -9.22
C PRO A 86 -3.81 3.67 -9.36
N GLY A 87 -3.69 4.44 -8.28
CA GLY A 87 -3.83 5.90 -8.28
C GLY A 87 -5.28 6.39 -8.20
N THR A 88 -6.17 5.62 -7.54
CA THR A 88 -7.60 5.98 -7.38
C THR A 88 -7.78 7.31 -6.65
N LEU A 89 -7.10 7.51 -5.52
CA LEU A 89 -7.16 8.77 -4.77
C LEU A 89 -6.55 9.92 -5.58
N ALA A 90 -5.36 9.71 -6.18
CA ALA A 90 -4.72 10.70 -7.05
C ALA A 90 -5.66 11.19 -8.17
N ARG A 91 -6.38 10.27 -8.85
CA ARG A 91 -7.39 10.61 -9.86
C ARG A 91 -8.54 11.44 -9.30
N ALA A 92 -9.03 11.10 -8.12
CA ALA A 92 -10.10 11.84 -7.48
C ALA A 92 -9.65 13.25 -7.05
N ILE A 93 -8.42 13.40 -6.54
CA ILE A 93 -7.83 14.70 -6.18
C ILE A 93 -7.63 15.57 -7.43
N LEU A 94 -7.17 14.99 -8.54
CA LEU A 94 -6.99 15.70 -9.83
C LEU A 94 -8.27 16.41 -10.30
N LEU A 95 -9.44 15.87 -10.01
CA LEU A 95 -10.73 16.50 -10.35
C LEU A 95 -10.97 17.82 -9.61
N ALA A 96 -10.35 18.01 -8.44
CA ALA A 96 -10.39 19.28 -7.70
C ALA A 96 -9.38 20.31 -8.25
N ALA A 97 -8.52 19.92 -9.21
CA ALA A 97 -7.50 20.76 -9.83
C ALA A 97 -6.68 21.60 -8.83
N PRO A 98 -6.05 20.97 -7.82
CA PRO A 98 -5.27 21.73 -6.84
C PRO A 98 -4.01 22.33 -7.47
N HIS A 99 -3.61 23.49 -6.97
CA HIS A 99 -2.46 24.25 -7.48
C HIS A 99 -1.10 23.62 -7.19
N TRP A 100 -1.04 22.57 -6.35
CA TRP A 100 0.16 21.82 -5.98
C TRP A 100 0.22 20.44 -6.65
N ILE A 101 -0.62 20.17 -7.65
CA ILE A 101 -0.76 18.83 -8.21
C ILE A 101 0.54 18.28 -8.80
N GLU A 102 1.37 19.13 -9.40
CA GLU A 102 2.67 18.77 -9.95
C GLU A 102 3.68 18.31 -8.87
N ARG A 103 3.36 18.57 -7.61
CA ARG A 103 4.14 18.21 -6.41
C ARG A 103 3.62 16.95 -5.73
N TYR A 104 2.64 16.29 -6.34
CA TYR A 104 2.08 15.03 -5.86
C TYR A 104 2.95 13.84 -6.30
N VAL A 105 3.40 13.07 -5.31
CA VAL A 105 4.21 11.86 -5.48
C VAL A 105 3.39 10.66 -5.07
N ALA A 106 3.08 9.78 -6.01
CA ALA A 106 2.39 8.52 -5.78
C ALA A 106 3.43 7.39 -5.66
N VAL A 107 3.57 6.84 -4.45
CA VAL A 107 4.52 5.76 -4.13
C VAL A 107 3.77 4.42 -4.13
N GLU A 108 4.17 3.52 -5.01
CA GLU A 108 3.57 2.19 -5.15
C GLU A 108 4.63 1.19 -5.62
N ILE A 109 4.78 0.05 -4.95
CA ILE A 109 5.85 -0.92 -5.25
C ILE A 109 5.57 -1.74 -6.52
N SER A 110 4.30 -1.96 -6.86
CA SER A 110 3.89 -2.74 -8.02
C SER A 110 4.03 -1.95 -9.33
N PRO A 111 4.89 -2.37 -10.28
CA PRO A 111 5.03 -1.68 -11.57
C PRO A 111 3.73 -1.69 -12.38
N THR A 112 2.93 -2.75 -12.29
CA THR A 112 1.63 -2.87 -12.96
C THR A 112 0.60 -1.86 -12.43
N GLN A 113 0.62 -1.56 -11.14
CA GLN A 113 -0.24 -0.55 -10.54
C GLN A 113 0.27 0.86 -10.85
N ARG A 114 1.58 1.11 -10.78
CA ARG A 114 2.19 2.39 -11.19
C ARG A 114 1.88 2.77 -12.63
N ALA A 115 1.84 1.80 -13.54
CA ALA A 115 1.48 2.03 -14.94
C ALA A 115 0.04 2.57 -15.12
N GLN A 116 -0.81 2.48 -14.09
CA GLN A 116 -2.18 3.00 -14.08
C GLN A 116 -2.28 4.39 -13.43
N HIS A 117 -1.20 4.96 -12.90
CA HIS A 117 -1.23 6.28 -12.29
C HIS A 117 -1.64 7.35 -13.32
N PRO A 118 -2.45 8.35 -12.93
CA PRO A 118 -2.89 9.39 -13.84
C PRO A 118 -1.71 10.28 -14.28
N ALA A 119 -1.86 10.93 -15.45
CA ALA A 119 -0.94 12.00 -15.83
C ALA A 119 -1.06 13.17 -14.83
N GLY A 120 0.05 13.89 -14.63
CA GLY A 120 0.11 15.04 -13.72
C GLY A 120 0.61 14.73 -12.31
N VAL A 121 0.76 13.46 -11.94
CA VAL A 121 1.45 13.04 -10.70
C VAL A 121 2.79 12.39 -10.99
N ARG A 122 3.71 12.45 -10.03
CA ARG A 122 5.00 11.77 -10.09
C ARG A 122 4.87 10.36 -9.50
N SER A 123 4.97 9.33 -10.33
CA SER A 123 4.96 7.93 -9.88
C SER A 123 6.35 7.46 -9.45
N GLN A 124 6.47 6.81 -8.29
CA GLN A 124 7.73 6.28 -7.75
C GLN A 124 7.52 4.90 -7.11
N ALA A 125 8.57 4.06 -7.15
CA ALA A 125 8.55 2.74 -6.50
C ALA A 125 8.87 2.81 -5.00
N GLU A 126 9.62 3.84 -4.60
CA GLU A 126 10.17 4.01 -3.26
C GLU A 126 9.81 5.40 -2.72
N LEU A 127 9.82 5.53 -1.39
CA LEU A 127 9.65 6.82 -0.74
C LEU A 127 10.79 7.79 -1.13
N PRO A 128 10.53 9.11 -1.16
CA PRO A 128 11.59 10.10 -1.33
C PRO A 128 12.71 9.89 -0.29
N SER A 129 13.94 9.75 -0.78
CA SER A 129 15.13 9.53 0.06
C SER A 129 15.72 10.80 0.66
N VAL A 130 15.25 11.96 0.20
CA VAL A 130 15.63 13.27 0.71
C VAL A 130 14.53 13.83 1.62
N PRO A 131 14.88 14.58 2.67
CA PRO A 131 13.89 15.30 3.47
C PRO A 131 13.05 16.21 2.57
N PHE A 132 11.75 16.24 2.83
CA PHE A 132 10.82 17.15 2.17
C PHE A 132 9.92 17.81 3.21
N ARG A 133 9.36 18.95 2.83
CA ARG A 133 8.36 19.67 3.61
C ARG A 133 7.00 19.43 2.99
N GLY A 134 6.04 18.91 3.74
CA GLY A 134 4.67 18.79 3.27
C GLY A 134 3.88 17.70 3.96
N VAL A 135 3.12 16.94 3.19
CA VAL A 135 2.11 16.00 3.70
C VAL A 135 2.42 14.59 3.22
N VAL A 136 2.23 13.62 4.13
CA VAL A 136 2.21 12.20 3.80
C VAL A 136 0.79 11.68 3.95
N ILE A 137 0.28 11.01 2.92
CA ILE A 137 -1.01 10.35 2.89
C ILE A 137 -0.76 8.84 2.86
N ALA A 138 -1.38 8.11 3.77
CA ALA A 138 -1.29 6.65 3.85
C ALA A 138 -2.70 6.06 3.98
N ASN A 139 -3.50 6.20 2.91
CA ASN A 139 -4.87 5.72 2.88
C ASN A 139 -4.88 4.20 2.68
N GLU A 140 -5.47 3.44 3.59
CA GLU A 140 -5.56 1.96 3.55
C GLU A 140 -4.20 1.23 3.42
N LEU A 141 -3.11 1.92 3.77
CA LEU A 141 -1.76 1.36 3.69
C LEU A 141 -1.54 0.31 4.78
N LEU A 142 -1.93 0.62 6.02
CA LEU A 142 -1.52 -0.14 7.21
C LEU A 142 -2.21 -1.49 7.33
N ASP A 143 -3.40 -1.60 6.76
CA ASP A 143 -4.27 -2.77 6.76
C ASP A 143 -3.72 -3.92 5.92
N ASN A 144 -2.75 -3.63 5.04
CA ASN A 144 -2.14 -4.62 4.14
C ASN A 144 -0.64 -4.82 4.40
N LEU A 145 -0.07 -4.18 5.42
CA LEU A 145 1.35 -4.35 5.74
C LEU A 145 1.61 -5.72 6.38
N PRO A 146 2.65 -6.46 5.94
CA PRO A 146 3.08 -7.66 6.62
C PRO A 146 3.50 -7.36 8.05
N PHE A 147 2.97 -8.13 9.00
CA PHE A 147 3.22 -7.94 10.43
C PHE A 147 3.63 -9.25 11.09
N ARG A 148 4.36 -9.13 12.20
CA ARG A 148 4.69 -10.26 13.06
C ARG A 148 3.55 -10.49 14.04
N LEU A 149 3.14 -11.74 14.18
CA LEU A 149 2.03 -12.13 15.05
C LEU A 149 2.59 -12.85 16.29
N ALA A 150 2.24 -12.38 17.48
CA ALA A 150 2.56 -13.06 18.73
C ALA A 150 1.32 -13.73 19.30
N VAL A 151 1.46 -14.97 19.78
CA VAL A 151 0.39 -15.78 20.37
C VAL A 151 0.77 -16.12 21.81
N PHE A 152 -0.21 -16.09 22.71
CA PHE A 152 -0.04 -16.49 24.09
C PHE A 152 -0.56 -17.91 24.32
N ASP A 153 0.34 -18.84 24.62
CA ASP A 153 0.03 -20.23 24.96
C ASP A 153 1.00 -20.72 26.06
N GLY A 154 0.60 -20.50 27.31
CA GLY A 154 1.46 -20.66 28.48
C GLY A 154 2.69 -19.73 28.50
N GLY A 155 2.77 -18.79 27.56
CA GLY A 155 3.86 -17.85 27.35
C GLY A 155 3.76 -17.20 25.96
N TRP A 156 4.41 -16.05 25.76
CA TRP A 156 4.44 -15.38 24.45
C TRP A 156 5.36 -16.11 23.49
N ARG A 157 4.87 -16.39 22.29
CA ARG A 157 5.62 -17.01 21.18
C ARG A 157 5.27 -16.30 19.87
N GLU A 158 6.19 -16.31 18.92
CA GLU A 158 5.89 -15.83 17.57
C GLU A 158 5.13 -16.90 16.78
N ALA A 159 4.08 -16.50 16.08
CA ALA A 159 3.33 -17.35 15.18
C ALA A 159 4.13 -17.60 13.90
N MET A 160 4.19 -18.87 13.52
CA MET A 160 4.89 -19.32 12.35
C MET A 160 3.90 -20.04 11.42
N VAL A 161 4.10 -19.92 10.12
CA VAL A 161 3.31 -20.61 9.10
C VAL A 161 4.14 -21.78 8.56
N SER A 162 3.52 -22.95 8.53
CA SER A 162 4.09 -24.14 7.90
C SER A 162 3.20 -24.60 6.74
N ILE A 163 3.81 -25.09 5.67
CA ILE A 163 3.11 -25.74 4.57
C ILE A 163 3.13 -27.24 4.85
N ALA A 164 1.94 -27.82 5.08
CA ALA A 164 1.78 -29.25 5.24
C ALA A 164 2.15 -29.99 3.95
N ARG A 165 2.46 -31.29 4.06
CA ARG A 165 2.86 -32.13 2.89
C ARG A 165 1.76 -32.25 1.83
N ASP A 166 0.51 -31.96 2.17
CA ASP A 166 -0.64 -31.92 1.26
C ASP A 166 -0.87 -30.54 0.63
N GLY A 167 -0.08 -29.54 1.03
CA GLY A 167 -0.14 -28.19 0.51
C GLY A 167 -1.03 -27.20 1.26
N THR A 168 -1.65 -27.61 2.37
CA THR A 168 -2.45 -26.70 3.19
C THR A 168 -1.55 -25.89 4.14
N PRO A 169 -1.81 -24.58 4.33
CA PRO A 169 -1.16 -23.80 5.39
C PRO A 169 -1.68 -24.25 6.76
N SER A 170 -0.78 -24.55 7.71
CA SER A 170 -1.09 -24.81 9.11
C SER A 170 -0.20 -23.99 10.05
#